data_AF-A0A7C5AJB3-F1
#
_entry.id   AF-A0A7C5AJB3-F1
#
_cell.length_a   1.000
_cell.length_b   1.000
_cell.length_c   1.000
_cell.angle_alpha   90.00
_cell.angle_beta   90.00
_cell.angle_gamma   90.00
#
_symmetry.space_group_name_H-M   'P 1'
#
loop_
_entity.id
_entity.type
_entity.pdbx_description
1 polymer ?
#
loop_
_entity_poly.entity_id
_entity_poly.type
_entity_poly.pdbx_seq_one_letter_code
_entity_poly.pdbx_strand_id
1 'polypeptide(L)'
;MSARPVEIVCPACKAEALLMREPVYEGFRKKGERLLCSACGHEFPDESSVPFKREKKPGIFTEEDRPAKLDVFSDDERGRTCRYCANYTVNPFTQRCGLTWRIVEATDTCEKFVRRQERAGSGGDGGNSSDS
;
A
#
# COMPACT_ATOMS: atom_id res chain seq x y z
N MET A 1 -2.10 3.10 15.04
CA MET A 1 -0.86 2.82 15.81
C MET A 1 0.03 4.04 15.68
N SER A 2 0.21 4.83 16.74
CA SER A 2 1.06 6.03 16.69
C SER A 2 2.53 5.61 16.57
N ALA A 3 3.25 6.17 15.60
CA ALA A 3 4.67 5.94 15.42
C ALA A 3 5.44 6.52 16.62
N ARG A 4 6.36 5.74 17.22
CA ARG A 4 7.22 6.23 18.31
C ARG A 4 8.25 7.21 17.71
N PRO A 5 8.64 8.26 18.45
CA PRO A 5 9.69 9.16 17.98
C PRO A 5 11.00 8.37 17.79
N VAL A 6 11.70 8.68 16.69
CA VAL A 6 12.94 7.99 16.29
C VAL A 6 14.09 8.98 16.13
N GLU A 7 13.82 10.25 15.80
CA GLU A 7 14.87 11.26 15.62
C GLU A 7 15.45 11.72 16.96
N ILE A 8 16.78 11.70 17.06
CA ILE A 8 17.53 12.05 18.27
C ILE A 8 18.71 12.98 17.93
N VAL A 9 19.15 13.76 18.92
CA VAL A 9 20.41 14.50 18.86
C VAL A 9 21.38 13.85 19.83
N CYS A 10 22.30 13.01 19.33
CA CYS A 10 23.12 12.17 20.20
C CYS A 10 24.10 13.00 21.05
N PRO A 11 24.16 12.82 22.38
CA PRO A 11 25.07 13.58 23.24
C PRO A 11 26.55 13.18 23.03
N ALA A 12 26.80 11.96 22.57
CA ALA A 12 28.15 11.43 22.38
C ALA A 12 28.82 11.94 21.09
N CYS A 13 28.13 11.86 19.94
CA CYS A 13 28.68 12.29 18.66
C CYS A 13 28.16 13.65 18.17
N LYS A 14 27.15 14.22 18.85
CA LYS A 14 26.48 15.49 18.50
C LYS A 14 25.80 15.51 17.12
N ALA A 15 25.73 14.37 16.43
CA ALA A 15 25.02 14.25 15.16
C ALA A 15 23.51 14.09 15.39
N GLU A 16 22.75 14.57 14.41
CA GLU A 16 21.35 14.17 14.26
C GLU A 16 21.33 12.73 13.73
N ALA A 17 20.64 11.85 14.44
CA ALA A 17 20.65 10.42 14.18
C ALA A 17 19.28 9.81 14.47
N LEU A 18 19.13 8.53 14.14
CA LEU A 18 17.95 7.75 14.47
C LEU A 18 18.25 6.85 15.68
N LEU A 19 17.26 6.68 16.56
CA LEU A 19 17.31 5.73 17.66
C LEU A 19 17.04 4.31 17.12
N MET A 20 18.06 3.46 17.16
CA MET A 20 17.94 2.03 16.84
C MET A 20 17.53 1.26 18.11
N ARG A 21 16.56 0.35 17.96
CA ARG A 21 16.09 -0.52 19.04
C ARG A 21 16.44 -1.97 18.70
N GLU A 22 17.55 -2.45 19.23
CA GLU A 22 18.03 -3.80 18.97
C GLU A 22 17.44 -4.78 19.99
N PRO A 23 16.68 -5.80 19.56
CA PRO A 23 16.12 -6.78 20.47
C PRO A 23 17.22 -7.67 21.07
N VAL A 24 17.24 -7.78 22.40
CA VAL A 24 18.11 -8.74 23.12
C VAL A 24 17.32 -10.01 23.39
N TYR A 25 17.86 -11.15 22.99
CA TYR A 25 17.27 -12.47 23.17
C TYR A 25 18.07 -13.30 24.18
N GLU A 26 17.37 -14.10 24.99
CA GLU A 26 17.94 -15.25 25.70
C GLU A 26 17.31 -16.52 25.12
N GLY A 27 18.12 -17.30 24.40
CA GLY A 27 17.61 -18.39 23.56
C GLY A 27 16.61 -17.87 22.54
N PHE A 28 15.39 -18.41 22.54
CA PHE A 28 14.30 -17.98 21.65
C PHE A 28 13.39 -16.91 22.26
N ARG A 29 13.66 -16.41 23.47
CA ARG A 29 12.81 -15.44 24.16
C ARG A 29 13.45 -14.05 24.13
N LYS A 30 12.70 -13.05 23.65
CA LYS A 30 13.11 -11.64 23.74
C LYS A 30 13.08 -11.19 25.21
N LYS A 31 14.23 -10.76 25.73
CA LYS A 31 14.39 -10.24 27.10
C LYS A 31 14.23 -8.73 27.20
N GLY A 32 14.53 -8.01 26.13
CA GLY A 32 14.48 -6.56 26.14
C GLY A 32 14.94 -5.97 24.82
N GLU A 33 15.26 -4.67 24.85
CA GLU A 33 15.77 -3.91 23.72
C GLU A 33 16.93 -3.03 24.21
N ARG A 34 17.99 -2.95 23.41
CA ARG A 34 19.06 -1.96 23.57
C ARG A 34 18.74 -0.76 22.71
N LEU A 35 18.94 0.42 23.26
CA LEU A 35 18.68 1.69 22.60
C LEU A 35 20.01 2.27 22.13
N LEU A 36 20.23 2.38 20.82
CA LEU A 36 21.52 2.77 20.25
C LEU A 36 21.38 3.97 19.31
N CYS A 37 22.41 4.82 19.28
CA CYS A 37 22.56 5.85 18.26
C CYS A 37 22.98 5.23 16.91
N SER A 38 22.24 5.49 15.83
CA SER A 38 22.59 4.98 14.49
C SER A 38 23.89 5.52 13.91
N ALA A 39 24.40 6.66 14.40
CA ALA A 39 25.59 7.31 13.86
C ALA A 39 26.89 6.86 14.53
N CYS A 40 26.88 6.60 15.84
CA CYS A 40 28.09 6.29 16.61
C CYS A 40 27.98 5.04 17.49
N GLY A 41 26.81 4.39 17.57
CA GLY A 41 26.60 3.21 18.40
C GLY A 41 26.52 3.48 19.91
N HIS A 42 26.43 4.74 20.34
CA HIS A 42 26.27 5.06 21.76
C HIS A 42 24.99 4.45 22.32
N GLU A 43 25.10 3.74 23.44
CA GLU A 43 24.00 3.04 24.11
C GLU A 43 23.35 3.92 25.18
N PHE A 44 22.03 4.03 25.09
CA PHE A 44 21.20 4.74 26.05
C PHE A 44 20.64 3.74 27.08
N PRO A 45 20.71 4.06 28.39
CA PRO A 45 20.24 3.16 29.45
C PRO A 45 18.72 2.94 29.41
N ASP A 46 17.96 3.96 29.03
CA ASP A 46 16.50 3.94 29.01
C ASP A 46 15.94 4.97 28.02
N GLU A 47 14.65 4.85 27.68
CA GLU A 47 14.01 5.71 26.69
C GLU A 47 13.85 7.17 27.17
N SER A 48 13.83 7.43 28.48
CA SER A 48 13.73 8.79 29.04
C SER A 48 15.06 9.57 28.96
N SER A 49 16.18 8.85 28.93
CA SER A 49 17.52 9.41 28.72
C SER A 49 17.78 9.84 27.28
N VAL A 50 16.91 9.47 26.34
CA VAL A 50 17.09 9.75 24.92
C VAL A 50 16.67 11.19 24.58
N PRO A 51 17.58 12.03 24.05
CA PRO A 51 17.26 13.38 23.62
C PRO A 51 16.55 13.39 22.26
N PHE A 52 15.25 13.13 22.28
CA PHE A 52 14.42 13.17 21.07
C PHE A 52 14.34 14.59 20.48
N LYS A 53 14.52 14.67 19.17
CA LYS A 53 14.33 15.90 18.42
C LYS A 53 12.84 16.23 18.36
N ARG A 54 12.47 17.46 18.75
CA ARG A 54 11.09 17.93 18.60
C ARG A 54 10.88 18.38 17.15
N GLU A 55 9.76 17.97 16.57
CA GLU A 55 9.33 18.49 15.27
C GLU A 55 9.23 20.02 15.34
N LYS A 56 10.08 20.71 14.59
CA LYS A 56 9.94 22.14 14.33
C LYS A 56 9.09 22.29 13.08
N LYS A 57 7.77 22.41 13.24
CA LYS A 57 6.90 22.82 12.14
C LYS A 57 7.07 24.32 11.95
N PRO A 58 7.64 24.81 10.83
CA PRO A 58 7.64 26.23 10.55
C PRO A 58 6.19 26.69 10.42
N GLY A 59 5.78 27.70 11.19
CA GLY A 59 4.41 28.24 11.19
C GLY A 59 4.04 29.05 9.94
N ILE A 60 4.70 28.77 8.81
CA ILE A 60 4.52 29.47 7.54
C ILE A 60 3.44 28.79 6.71
N PHE A 61 3.27 27.47 6.84
CA PHE A 61 2.23 26.72 6.17
C PHE A 61 1.07 26.47 7.13
N THR A 62 -0.08 27.01 6.78
CA THR A 62 -1.34 26.84 7.50
C THR A 62 -2.12 25.66 6.91
N GLU A 63 -3.19 25.21 7.59
CA GLU A 63 -4.09 24.21 7.01
C GLU A 63 -4.83 24.77 5.77
N GLU A 64 -4.91 26.09 5.62
CA GLU A 64 -5.47 26.75 4.43
C GLU A 64 -4.57 26.57 3.19
N ASP A 65 -3.26 26.35 3.39
CA ASP A 65 -2.32 26.08 2.31
C ASP A 65 -2.33 24.61 1.87
N ARG A 66 -3.10 23.73 2.54
CA ARG A 66 -3.20 22.33 2.14
C ARG A 66 -4.04 22.26 0.86
N PRO A 67 -3.47 21.84 -0.29
CA PRO A 67 -4.25 21.66 -1.50
C PRO A 67 -5.31 20.59 -1.25
N ALA A 68 -6.49 20.79 -1.84
CA ALA A 68 -7.55 19.78 -1.79
C ALA A 68 -6.99 18.43 -2.24
N LYS A 69 -7.37 17.36 -1.52
CA LYS A 69 -6.92 16.00 -1.85
C LYS A 69 -7.38 15.68 -3.27
N LEU A 70 -6.44 15.65 -4.20
CA LEU A 70 -6.72 15.30 -5.59
C LEU A 70 -6.87 13.78 -5.67
N ASP A 71 -8.10 13.33 -5.86
CA ASP A 71 -8.39 11.93 -6.11
C ASP A 71 -8.32 11.66 -7.61
N VAL A 72 -7.12 11.30 -8.09
CA VAL A 72 -6.86 11.04 -9.52
C VAL A 72 -7.37 9.66 -9.94
N PHE A 73 -7.59 8.76 -8.98
CA PHE A 73 -7.98 7.38 -9.25
C PHE A 73 -9.46 7.21 -8.97
N SER A 74 -10.28 7.33 -10.01
CA SER A 74 -11.66 6.87 -9.95
C SER A 74 -11.70 5.34 -10.01
N ASP A 75 -12.62 4.72 -9.27
CA ASP A 75 -12.92 3.27 -9.23
C ASP A 75 -13.34 2.66 -10.61
N ASP A 76 -13.30 3.48 -11.67
CA ASP A 76 -13.43 3.11 -13.08
C ASP A 76 -12.08 2.64 -13.69
N GLU A 77 -11.11 2.20 -12.87
CA GLU A 77 -9.91 1.49 -13.36
C GLU A 77 -10.26 0.21 -14.15
N ARG A 78 -11.51 -0.28 -14.01
CA ARG A 78 -12.15 -1.16 -14.99
C ARG A 78 -12.42 -0.36 -16.26
N GLY A 79 -11.36 0.00 -16.99
CA GLY A 79 -11.44 0.81 -18.20
C GLY A 79 -12.37 0.22 -19.25
N ARG A 80 -12.52 0.94 -20.38
CA ARG A 80 -13.41 0.57 -21.51
C ARG A 80 -12.91 -0.63 -22.33
N THR A 81 -12.53 -1.72 -21.67
CA THR A 81 -11.98 -2.93 -22.27
C THR A 81 -13.05 -3.97 -22.59
N CYS A 82 -12.79 -4.81 -23.59
CA CYS A 82 -13.70 -5.87 -24.01
C CYS A 82 -14.14 -6.76 -22.84
N ARG A 83 -13.28 -7.03 -21.86
CA ARG A 83 -13.62 -7.83 -20.66
C ARG A 83 -14.88 -7.36 -19.92
N TYR A 84 -15.11 -6.05 -19.90
CA TYR A 84 -16.25 -5.40 -19.21
C TYR A 84 -17.35 -4.96 -20.17
N CYS A 85 -17.23 -5.26 -21.46
CA CYS A 85 -18.22 -4.94 -22.47
C CYS A 85 -19.39 -5.94 -22.42
N ALA A 86 -20.61 -5.44 -22.66
CA ALA A 86 -21.82 -6.23 -22.81
C ALA A 86 -21.76 -7.17 -24.03
N ASN A 87 -21.05 -6.76 -25.08
CA ASN A 87 -20.91 -7.51 -26.33
C ASN A 87 -19.77 -8.53 -26.32
N TYR A 88 -19.11 -8.74 -25.18
CA TYR A 88 -17.99 -9.67 -25.08
C TYR A 88 -18.45 -11.09 -24.78
N THR A 89 -18.20 -11.99 -25.73
CA THR A 89 -18.58 -13.39 -25.66
C THR A 89 -17.34 -14.24 -25.37
N VAL A 90 -17.34 -14.89 -24.21
CA VAL A 90 -16.30 -15.86 -23.83
C VAL A 90 -16.65 -17.20 -24.44
N ASN A 91 -15.82 -17.69 -25.34
CA ASN A 91 -15.84 -19.07 -25.83
C ASN A 91 -14.50 -19.73 -25.45
N PRO A 92 -14.49 -21.02 -25.06
CA PRO A 92 -13.29 -21.74 -24.64
C PRO A 92 -12.07 -21.63 -25.57
N PHE A 93 -12.27 -21.42 -26.86
CA PHE A 93 -11.19 -21.40 -27.86
C PHE A 93 -10.82 -19.99 -28.34
N THR A 94 -11.80 -19.10 -28.49
CA THR A 94 -11.56 -17.73 -28.98
C THR A 94 -12.54 -16.77 -28.32
N GLN A 95 -12.08 -15.60 -27.90
CA GLN A 95 -12.97 -14.56 -27.43
C GLN A 95 -13.38 -13.68 -28.62
N ARG A 96 -14.67 -13.33 -28.67
CA ARG A 96 -15.25 -12.60 -29.81
C ARG A 96 -16.12 -11.45 -29.36
N CYS A 97 -16.22 -10.44 -30.21
CA CYS A 97 -17.20 -9.37 -30.08
C CYS A 97 -18.51 -9.79 -30.77
N GLY A 98 -19.60 -9.92 -30.02
CA GLY A 98 -20.92 -10.26 -30.56
C GLY A 98 -21.52 -9.21 -31.51
N LEU A 99 -20.97 -7.99 -31.52
CA LEU A 99 -21.42 -6.92 -32.41
C LEU A 99 -20.77 -6.96 -33.79
N THR A 100 -19.48 -7.28 -33.85
CA THR A 100 -18.68 -7.22 -35.10
C THR A 100 -18.19 -8.60 -35.57
N TRP A 101 -18.42 -9.65 -34.77
CA TRP A 101 -18.00 -11.03 -35.00
C TRP A 101 -16.48 -11.26 -35.17
N ARG A 102 -15.66 -10.26 -34.83
CA ARG A 102 -14.20 -10.36 -34.82
C ARG A 102 -13.70 -11.03 -33.55
N ILE A 103 -12.55 -11.69 -33.67
CA ILE A 103 -11.76 -12.16 -32.53
C ILE A 103 -11.17 -10.93 -31.83
N VAL A 104 -11.26 -10.88 -30.51
CA VAL A 104 -10.80 -9.76 -29.67
C VAL A 104 -10.14 -10.30 -28.40
N GLU A 105 -9.24 -9.54 -27.81
CA GLU A 105 -8.66 -9.81 -26.49
C GLU A 105 -9.45 -9.13 -25.36
N ALA A 106 -9.30 -9.61 -24.13
CA ALA A 106 -9.98 -9.06 -22.96
C ALA A 106 -9.60 -7.59 -22.69
N THR A 107 -8.39 -7.19 -23.05
CA THR A 107 -7.80 -5.86 -22.87
C THR A 107 -8.07 -4.89 -24.01
N ASP A 108 -8.62 -5.36 -25.14
CA ASP A 108 -8.93 -4.50 -26.30
C ASP A 108 -9.93 -3.41 -25.94
N THR A 109 -9.79 -2.23 -26.55
CA THR A 109 -10.70 -1.10 -26.38
C THR A 109 -11.35 -0.72 -27.71
N CYS A 110 -12.59 -0.20 -27.67
CA CYS A 110 -13.26 0.28 -28.88
C CYS A 110 -14.29 1.37 -28.58
N GLU A 111 -14.63 2.15 -29.62
CA GLU A 111 -15.61 3.24 -29.52
C GLU A 111 -17.02 2.73 -29.21
N LYS A 112 -17.35 1.51 -29.67
CA LYS A 112 -18.66 0.86 -29.48
C LYS A 112 -18.80 0.14 -28.13
N PHE A 113 -17.95 0.46 -27.16
CA PHE A 113 -18.00 -0.11 -25.82
C PHE A 113 -19.32 0.23 -25.12
N VAL A 114 -20.00 -0.80 -24.62
CA VAL A 114 -21.19 -0.69 -23.77
C VAL A 114 -20.91 -1.47 -22.51
N ARG A 115 -21.00 -0.83 -21.33
CA ARG A 115 -20.69 -1.47 -20.05
C ARG A 115 -21.65 -2.64 -19.80
N ARG A 116 -21.11 -3.80 -19.43
CA ARG A 116 -21.92 -4.95 -19.00
C ARG A 116 -22.63 -4.57 -17.71
N GLN A 117 -23.97 -4.63 -17.75
CA GLN A 117 -24.77 -4.52 -16.53
C GLN A 117 -24.44 -5.74 -15.66
N GLU A 118 -23.92 -5.51 -14.46
CA GLU A 118 -23.74 -6.56 -13.47
C GLU A 118 -25.14 -7.13 -13.17
N ARG A 119 -25.37 -8.40 -13.52
CA ARG A 119 -26.52 -9.12 -12.99
C ARG A 119 -26.23 -9.34 -11.51
N ALA A 120 -27.05 -8.76 -10.63
CA ALA A 120 -27.07 -9.15 -9.24
C ALA A 120 -27.38 -10.65 -9.16
N GLY A 121 -26.37 -11.45 -8.77
CA GLY A 121 -26.52 -12.88 -8.49
C GLY A 121 -26.00 -13.83 -9.58
N SER A 122 -24.74 -14.21 -9.46
CA SER A 122 -24.32 -15.63 -9.43
C SER A 122 -22.83 -15.69 -9.10
N GLY A 123 -22.51 -15.75 -7.80
CA GLY A 123 -21.23 -16.25 -7.34
C GLY A 123 -21.14 -17.73 -7.72
N GLY A 124 -20.22 -18.04 -8.61
CA GLY A 124 -19.79 -19.40 -8.91
C GLY A 124 -18.38 -19.57 -8.38
N ASP A 125 -18.28 -19.73 -7.06
CA ASP A 125 -17.06 -20.14 -6.38
C ASP A 125 -16.78 -21.60 -6.76
N GLY A 126 -15.84 -21.81 -7.67
CA GLY A 126 -15.39 -23.13 -8.09
C GLY A 126 -14.47 -23.72 -7.03
N GLY A 127 -15.05 -24.18 -5.92
CA GLY A 127 -14.36 -25.00 -4.94
C GLY A 127 -13.92 -26.32 -5.57
N ASN A 128 -12.62 -26.47 -5.78
CA ASN A 128 -12.04 -27.75 -6.21
C ASN A 128 -11.76 -28.61 -4.98
N SER A 129 -12.72 -29.46 -4.64
CA SER A 129 -12.56 -30.59 -3.71
C SER A 129 -12.09 -31.79 -4.52
N SER A 130 -10.86 -32.23 -4.31
CA SER A 130 -10.44 -33.58 -4.71
C SER A 130 -9.54 -34.16 -3.64
N ASP A 131 -10.18 -34.87 -2.73
CA ASP A 131 -9.64 -35.83 -1.77
C ASP A 131 -10.12 -37.20 -2.26
N SER A 132 -9.20 -38.08 -2.69
CA SER A 132 -9.30 -39.55 -2.76
C SER A 132 -7.99 -40.11 -3.33
#